data_AF-A0A7X7DCS4-F1
#
_entry.id   AF-A0A7X7DCS4-F1
#
_cell.length_a   1.000
_cell.length_b   1.000
_cell.length_c   1.000
_cell.angle_alpha   90.00
_cell.angle_beta   90.00
_cell.angle_gamma   90.00
#
_symmetry.space_group_name_H-M   'P 1'
#
loop_
_entity.id
_entity.type
_entity.pdbx_description
1 polymer ?
#
loop_
_entity_poly.entity_id
_entity_poly.type
_entity_poly.pdbx_seq_one_letter_code
_entity_poly.pdbx_strand_id
1 'polypeptide(L)' 'VVADGTVSAAAVEHSYPDRAEVIMAIDQTIGNPKADEDQDRQYRVRVTVNRHEDGVMKVSGVNFIP' A
#
# COMPACT_ATOMS: atom_id res chain seq x y z
N VAL A 1 -9.19 -12.15 -12.36
CA VAL A 1 -8.00 -11.32 -12.11
C VAL A 1 -7.41 -11.81 -10.81
N VAL A 2 -6.20 -12.35 -10.86
CA VAL A 2 -5.43 -12.69 -9.67
C VAL A 2 -4.42 -11.57 -9.49
N ALA A 3 -4.26 -11.11 -8.26
CA ALA A 3 -3.35 -10.03 -7.91
C ALA A 3 -2.54 -10.52 -6.71
N ASP A 4 -1.27 -10.80 -6.93
CA ASP A 4 -0.30 -11.04 -5.86
C ASP A 4 0.58 -9.80 -5.74
N GLY A 5 0.93 -9.40 -4.53
CA GLY A 5 1.72 -8.20 -4.33
C GLY A 5 2.47 -8.23 -3.01
N THR A 6 3.71 -7.75 -3.06
CA THR A 6 4.60 -7.65 -1.90
C THR A 6 4.97 -6.20 -1.67
N VAL A 7 4.97 -5.78 -0.40
CA VAL A 7 5.55 -4.49 -0.01
C VAL A 7 7.06 -4.64 -0.04
N SER A 8 7.72 -4.02 -1.03
CA SER A 8 9.17 -4.11 -1.20
C SER A 8 9.93 -3.07 -0.38
N ALA A 9 9.28 -1.94 -0.06
CA ALA A 9 9.83 -0.96 0.86
C ALA A 9 8.71 -0.21 1.59
N ALA A 10 8.99 0.22 2.81
CA ALA A 10 8.11 1.08 3.59
C ALA A 10 8.92 2.06 4.44
N ALA A 11 8.46 3.31 4.54
CA ALA A 11 9.06 4.33 5.39
C ALA A 11 7.98 5.22 6.00
N VAL A 12 8.17 5.64 7.25
CA VAL A 12 7.30 6.63 7.90
C VAL A 12 7.75 8.02 7.44
N GLU A 13 6.87 8.75 6.75
CA GLU A 13 7.13 10.13 6.34
C GLU A 13 6.86 11.10 7.50
N HIS A 14 5.73 10.90 8.20
CA HIS A 14 5.35 11.71 9.35
C HIS A 14 4.72 10.84 10.44
N SER A 15 5.08 11.12 11.70
CA SER A 15 4.50 10.47 12.87
C SER A 15 3.88 11.52 13.78
N TYR A 16 2.61 11.32 14.11
CA TYR A 16 1.84 12.08 15.09
C TYR A 16 1.39 11.14 16.22
N PRO A 17 0.89 11.66 17.35
CA PRO A 17 0.49 10.80 18.49
C PRO A 17 -0.64 9.80 18.18
N ASP A 18 -1.53 10.16 17.26
CA ASP A 18 -2.76 9.44 16.90
C ASP A 18 -2.79 8.94 15.45
N ARG A 19 -1.88 9.43 14.60
CA ARG A 19 -1.80 9.07 13.19
C ARG A 19 -0.36 9.00 12.69
N ALA A 20 -0.13 8.23 11.63
CA ALA A 20 1.13 8.25 10.90
C ALA A 20 0.87 8.23 9.39
N GLU A 21 1.77 8.86 8.65
CA GLU A 21 1.81 8.82 7.19
C GLU A 21 2.99 7.94 6.78
N VAL A 22 2.70 6.91 5.99
CA VAL A 22 3.66 5.89 5.58
C VAL A 22 3.69 5.83 4.07
N ILE A 23 4.87 5.99 3.48
CA ILE A 23 5.09 5.71 2.06
C ILE A 23 5.52 4.26 1.88
N MET A 24 4.92 3.58 0.91
CA MET A 24 5.21 2.19 0.58
C MET A 24 5.46 2.02 -0.91
N ALA A 25 6.45 1.22 -1.25
CA ALA A 25 6.62 0.65 -2.58
C ALA A 25 6.02 -0.75 -2.57
N ILE A 26 5.18 -1.02 -3.56
CA ILE A 26 4.47 -2.28 -3.74
C ILE A 26 4.83 -2.81 -5.12
N ASP A 27 5.40 -4.00 -5.15
CA ASP A 27 5.59 -4.75 -6.39
C ASP A 27 4.41 -5.73 -6.52
N GLN A 28 3.65 -5.61 -7.61
CA GLN A 28 2.43 -6.36 -7.83
C GLN A 28 2.50 -7.09 -9.17
N THR A 29 2.20 -8.38 -9.15
CA THR A 29 2.00 -9.18 -10.35
C THR A 29 0.49 -9.36 -10.55
N ILE A 30 -0.01 -8.85 -11.68
CA ILE A 30 -1.43 -8.93 -12.05
C ILE A 30 -1.61 -9.95 -13.15
N GLY A 31 -2.24 -11.06 -12.82
CA GLY A 31 -2.68 -12.08 -13.78
C GLY A 31 -4.09 -11.81 -14.27
N ASN A 32 -4.24 -11.54 -15.56
CA ASN A 32 -5.53 -11.41 -16.22
C ASN A 32 -5.81 -12.66 -17.05
N PRO A 33 -6.92 -13.39 -16.81
CA PRO A 33 -7.24 -14.61 -17.56
C PRO A 33 -7.38 -14.44 -19.09
N LYS A 34 -7.47 -13.19 -19.56
CA LYS A 34 -7.55 -12.82 -20.98
C LYS A 34 -6.25 -12.21 -21.53
N ALA A 35 -5.21 -12.06 -20.72
CA ALA A 35 -3.90 -11.63 -21.17
C ALA A 35 -3.01 -12.86 -21.35
N ASP A 36 -2.16 -12.83 -22.38
CA ASP A 36 -1.23 -13.93 -22.66
C ASP A 36 -0.09 -14.01 -21.63
N GLU A 37 0.21 -12.89 -20.95
CA GLU A 37 1.26 -12.79 -19.92
C GLU A 37 0.77 -12.01 -18.69
N ASP A 38 1.33 -12.37 -17.53
CA ASP A 38 1.16 -11.62 -16.29
C ASP A 38 1.86 -10.26 -16.38
N GLN A 39 1.28 -9.25 -15.73
CA GLN A 39 1.84 -7.89 -15.75
C GLN A 39 2.46 -7.55 -14.41
N ASP A 40 3.77 -7.32 -14.40
CA ASP A 40 4.47 -6.76 -13.25
C ASP A 40 4.29 -5.24 -13.22
N ARG A 41 3.84 -4.74 -12.07
CA ARG A 41 3.58 -3.32 -11.84
C ARG A 41 4.15 -2.90 -10.50
N GLN A 42 4.86 -1.78 -10.50
CA GLN A 42 5.34 -1.16 -9.29
C GLN A 42 4.48 0.06 -8.95
N TYR A 43 3.97 0.10 -7.73
CA TYR A 43 3.18 1.20 -7.20
C TYR A 43 3.89 1.84 -6.03
N ARG A 44 3.83 3.17 -5.96
CA ARG A 44 4.16 3.92 -4.75
C ARG A 44 2.87 4.44 -4.17
N VAL A 45 2.63 4.15 -2.89
CA VAL A 45 1.43 4.60 -2.18
C VAL A 45 1.80 5.29 -0.89
N ARG A 46 1.10 6.37 -0.58
CA ARG A 46 1.09 6.98 0.75
C ARG A 46 -0.16 6.52 1.48
N VAL A 47 0.03 5.99 2.67
CA VAL A 47 -1.03 5.45 3.51
C VAL A 47 -1.08 6.23 4.81
N THR A 48 -2.27 6.68 5.18
CA THR A 48 -2.52 7.26 6.49
C THR A 48 -3.08 6.16 7.40
N VAL A 49 -2.37 5.90 8.49
CA VAL A 49 -2.81 4.99 9.55
C VAL A 49 -3.21 5.82 10.76
N ASN A 50 -4.35 5.50 11.37
CA ASN A 50 -4.81 6.12 12.60
C ASN A 50 -4.96 5.06 13.68
N ARG A 51 -4.66 5.46 14.90
CA ARG A 51 -4.92 4.65 16.08
C ARG A 51 -6.41 4.71 16.39
N HIS A 52 -7.09 3.56 16.34
CA HIS A 52 -8.46 3.47 16.80
C HIS A 52 -8.54 3.31 18.32
N GLU A 53 -9.74 3.51 18.88
CA GLU A 53 -10.04 3.34 20.31
C GLU A 53 -9.73 1.94 20.85
N ASP A 54 -9.74 0.92 19.97
CA ASP A 54 -9.35 -0.47 20.26
C ASP A 54 -7.83 -0.69 20.33
N GLY A 55 -7.04 0.38 20.11
CA GLY A 55 -5.59 0.33 20.08
C GLY A 55 -5.00 -0.24 18.79
N VAL A 56 -5.84 -0.65 17.83
CA VAL A 56 -5.41 -1.16 16.52
C VAL A 56 -5.16 -0.01 15.57
N MET A 57 -4.06 -0.08 14.82
CA MET A 57 -3.79 0.85 13.73
C MET A 57 -4.66 0.47 12.53
N LYS A 58 -5.52 1.38 12.09
CA LYS A 58 -6.37 1.17 10.90
C LYS A 58 -6.00 2.16 9.81
N VAL A 59 -5.98 1.67 8.58
CA VAL A 59 -5.77 2.50 7.39
C VAL A 59 -7.03 3.33 7.15
N SER A 60 -6.89 4.65 7.07
CA SER A 60 -8.00 5.56 6.73
C SER A 60 -7.90 6.15 5.32
N GLY A 61 -6.75 6.02 4.67
CA GLY A 61 -6.53 6.61 3.34
C GLY A 61 -5.35 5.98 2.64
N VAL A 62 -5.50 5.81 1.32
CA VAL A 62 -4.46 5.33 0.41
C VAL A 62 -4.42 6.29 -0.78
N ASN A 63 -3.25 6.89 -1.02
CA ASN A 63 -3.01 7.79 -2.14
C ASN A 63 -1.91 7.22 -3.03
N PHE A 64 -2.19 7.02 -4.32
CA PHE A 64 -1.17 6.61 -5.28
C PHE A 64 -0.28 7.79 -5.64
N ILE A 65 1.03 7.60 -5.54
CA ILE A 65 2.03 8.60 -5.91
C ILE A 65 2.54 8.26 -7.33
N PRO A 66 2.48 9.21 -8.28
CA PRO A 66 3.04 9.05 -9.62
C PRO A 66 4.54 8.73 -9.61
#